data_AF-A0A0S9P7W5-F1
#
_entry.id   AF-A0A0S9P7W5-F1
#
_cell.length_a   1.000
_cell.length_b   1.000
_cell.length_c   1.000
_cell.angle_alpha   90.00
_cell.angle_beta   90.00
_cell.angle_gamma   90.00
#
_symmetry.space_group_name_H-M   'P 1'
#
loop_
_entity.id
_entity.type
_entity.pdbx_description
1 polymer ?
#
loop_
_entity_poly.entity_id
_entity_poly.type
_entity_poly.pdbx_seq_one_letter_code
_entity_poly.pdbx_strand_id
1 'polypeptide(L)'
;MHRIARLLGWLALATLVFVTVVPIGLRPVSGAPVSLERLGAFAVLGFLFAFGYSKRPVRVLALVIIAAAGLEAFQLLEATRHGRMADFLVKAAGGGIGVAIGSGLAALPALRRGVEAEV
;
A
#
# COMPACT_ATOMS: atom_id res chain seq x y z
N MET A 1 5.81 -17.02 7.31
CA MET A 1 4.94 -16.13 6.48
C MET A 1 5.14 -14.62 6.72
N HIS A 2 5.13 -14.12 7.97
CA HIS A 2 5.23 -12.68 8.24
C HIS A 2 6.51 -11.98 7.72
N ARG A 3 7.68 -12.66 7.69
CA ARG A 3 8.91 -12.07 7.14
C ARG A 3 8.81 -11.77 5.64
N ILE A 4 8.23 -12.70 4.88
CA ILE A 4 8.03 -12.57 3.43
C ILE A 4 7.04 -11.43 3.15
N ALA A 5 5.92 -11.36 3.88
CA ALA A 5 4.96 -10.27 3.73
C ALA A 5 5.58 -8.88 4.01
N ARG A 6 6.48 -8.77 5.00
CA ARG A 6 7.23 -7.52 5.25
C ARG A 6 8.16 -7.15 4.11
N LEU A 7 8.91 -8.13 3.57
CA LEU A 7 9.78 -7.91 2.41
C LEU A 7 8.97 -7.46 1.20
N LEU A 8 7.87 -8.16 0.89
CA LEU A 8 6.97 -7.81 -0.20
C LEU A 8 6.33 -6.43 0.00
N GLY A 9 5.96 -6.06 1.23
CA GLY A 9 5.43 -4.72 1.53
C GLY A 9 6.46 -3.61 1.28
N TRP A 10 7.72 -3.82 1.69
CA TRP A 10 8.80 -2.88 1.39
C TRP A 10 9.13 -2.80 -0.10
N LEU A 11 9.14 -3.93 -0.81
CA LEU A 11 9.32 -3.96 -2.26
C LEU A 11 8.16 -3.24 -2.97
N ALA A 12 6.92 -3.45 -2.55
CA ALA A 12 5.75 -2.76 -3.09
C ALA A 12 5.85 -1.24 -2.87
N LEU A 13 6.29 -0.80 -1.68
CA LEU A 13 6.53 0.61 -1.41
C LEU A 13 7.62 1.18 -2.33
N ALA A 14 8.74 0.49 -2.48
CA ALA A 14 9.83 0.90 -3.35
C ALA A 14 9.37 1.01 -4.81
N THR A 15 8.61 0.03 -5.30
CA THR A 15 8.01 0.06 -6.65
C THR A 15 7.07 1.25 -6.81
N LEU A 16 6.20 1.53 -5.84
CA LEU A 16 5.29 2.69 -5.88
C LEU A 16 6.04 4.02 -5.93
N VAL A 17 7.12 4.15 -5.15
CA VAL A 17 8.00 5.33 -5.20
C VAL A 17 8.66 5.44 -6.58
N PHE A 18 9.28 4.37 -7.06
CA PHE A 18 9.96 4.35 -8.36
C PHE A 18 9.03 4.73 -9.52
N VAL A 19 7.85 4.10 -9.61
CA VAL A 19 6.84 4.38 -10.66
C VAL A 19 6.23 5.79 -10.54
N THR A 20 6.32 6.40 -9.35
CA THR A 20 5.87 7.79 -9.14
C THR A 20 6.93 8.80 -9.53
N VAL A 21 8.21 8.50 -9.32
CA VAL A 21 9.34 9.39 -9.65
C VAL A 21 9.73 9.32 -11.13
N VAL A 22 9.52 8.19 -11.79
CA VAL A 22 9.81 8.04 -13.23
C VAL A 22 8.71 8.72 -14.08
N PRO A 23 9.08 9.52 -15.09
CA PRO A 23 8.12 10.22 -15.95
C PRO A 23 7.09 9.29 -16.59
N ILE A 24 5.83 9.74 -16.61
CA ILE A 24 4.60 9.03 -17.05
C ILE A 24 4.67 8.41 -18.45
N GLY A 25 5.58 8.86 -19.32
CA GLY A 25 5.64 8.53 -20.73
C GLY A 25 5.90 7.05 -21.09
N LEU A 26 6.17 6.19 -20.10
CA LEU A 26 6.43 4.76 -20.29
C LEU A 26 5.34 3.85 -19.71
N ARG A 27 4.21 4.40 -19.24
CA ARG A 27 3.16 3.58 -18.62
C ARG A 27 2.42 2.74 -19.67
N PRO A 28 2.37 1.41 -19.54
CA PRO A 28 1.41 0.59 -20.28
C PRO A 28 0.01 1.09 -19.93
N VAL A 29 -0.76 1.51 -20.92
CA VAL A 29 -2.14 1.93 -20.72
C VAL A 29 -2.95 0.67 -20.48
N SER A 30 -3.31 0.40 -19.23
CA SER A 30 -4.37 -0.56 -18.95
C SER A 30 -5.71 0.08 -19.33
N GLY A 31 -6.68 -0.71 -19.80
CA GLY A 31 -8.04 -0.22 -20.04
C GLY A 31 -8.80 0.12 -18.75
N ALA A 32 -8.17 -0.03 -17.58
CA ALA A 32 -8.80 0.21 -16.29
C ALA A 32 -8.71 1.69 -15.87
N PRO A 33 -9.65 2.19 -15.07
CA PRO A 33 -9.55 3.52 -14.50
C PRO A 33 -8.30 3.67 -13.62
N VAL A 34 -7.51 4.72 -13.82
CA VAL A 34 -6.30 5.02 -13.02
C VAL A 34 -6.57 5.04 -11.51
N SER A 35 -7.76 5.49 -11.10
CA SER A 35 -8.19 5.44 -9.70
C SER A 35 -8.27 4.02 -9.16
N LEU A 36 -8.72 3.06 -9.97
CA LEU A 36 -8.79 1.65 -9.59
C LEU A 36 -7.39 1.06 -9.39
N GLU A 37 -6.46 1.39 -10.30
CA GLU A 37 -5.06 0.96 -10.18
C GLU A 37 -4.42 1.49 -8.90
N ARG A 38 -4.62 2.78 -8.60
CA ARG A 38 -4.10 3.43 -7.38
C ARG A 38 -4.72 2.84 -6.11
N LEU A 39 -6.03 2.60 -6.12
CA LEU A 39 -6.75 1.97 -5.03
C LEU A 39 -6.20 0.57 -4.76
N GLY A 40 -6.11 -0.26 -5.82
CA GLY A 40 -5.61 -1.62 -5.73
C GLY A 40 -4.16 -1.69 -5.25
N ALA A 41 -3.29 -0.84 -5.78
CA ALA A 41 -1.88 -0.82 -5.40
C ALA A 41 -1.69 -0.45 -3.92
N PHE A 42 -2.41 0.56 -3.43
CA PHE A 42 -2.35 0.92 -2.00
C PHE A 42 -3.05 -0.11 -1.10
N ALA A 43 -4.10 -0.78 -1.58
CA ALA A 43 -4.73 -1.90 -0.85
C ALA A 43 -3.76 -3.07 -0.67
N VAL A 44 -3.03 -3.46 -1.72
CA VAL A 44 -2.00 -4.50 -1.63
C VAL A 44 -0.89 -4.07 -0.67
N LEU A 45 -0.42 -2.82 -0.75
CA LEU A 45 0.58 -2.27 0.16
C LEU A 45 0.15 -2.35 1.62
N GLY A 46 -1.05 -1.83 1.92
CA GLY A 46 -1.62 -1.82 3.27
C GLY A 46 -1.83 -3.22 3.82
N PHE A 47 -2.30 -4.14 2.97
CA PHE A 47 -2.46 -5.55 3.31
C PHE A 47 -1.14 -6.21 3.70
N LEU A 48 -0.12 -6.09 2.84
CA LEU A 48 1.18 -6.73 3.06
C LEU A 48 1.85 -6.23 4.34
N PHE A 49 1.80 -4.92 4.60
CA PHE A 49 2.35 -4.37 5.83
C PHE A 49 1.53 -4.73 7.07
N ALA A 50 0.20 -4.70 7.02
CA ALA A 50 -0.62 -5.04 8.19
C ALA A 50 -0.51 -6.53 8.53
N PHE A 51 -0.49 -7.40 7.52
CA PHE A 51 -0.27 -8.83 7.70
C PHE A 51 1.16 -9.15 8.18
N GLY A 52 2.16 -8.43 7.64
CA GLY A 52 3.57 -8.58 8.04
C GLY A 52 3.89 -8.00 9.42
N TYR A 53 3.20 -6.94 9.84
CA TYR A 53 3.36 -6.25 11.12
C TYR A 53 2.06 -6.26 11.94
N SER A 54 1.52 -7.47 12.16
CA SER A 54 0.24 -7.70 12.85
C SER A 54 0.12 -7.07 14.24
N LYS A 55 1.25 -6.86 14.94
CA LYS A 55 1.27 -6.27 16.29
C LYS A 55 1.12 -4.74 16.31
N ARG A 56 1.19 -4.04 15.17
CA ARG A 56 1.22 -2.56 15.12
C ARG A 56 0.42 -1.97 13.95
N PRO A 57 -0.87 -2.30 13.79
CA PRO A 57 -1.67 -1.88 12.62
C PRO A 57 -1.82 -0.36 12.51
N VAL A 58 -1.89 0.37 13.63
CA VAL A 58 -1.96 1.84 13.63
C VAL A 58 -0.70 2.47 13.02
N ARG A 59 0.49 1.92 13.32
CA ARG A 59 1.75 2.43 12.74
C ARG A 59 1.83 2.11 11.25
N VAL A 60 1.31 0.95 10.84
CA VAL A 60 1.21 0.60 9.42
C VAL A 60 0.28 1.56 8.70
N LEU A 61 -0.91 1.84 9.25
CA LEU A 61 -1.84 2.79 8.66
C LEU A 61 -1.20 4.17 8.52
N ALA A 62 -0.53 4.66 9.56
CA ALA A 62 0.19 5.93 9.50
C ALA A 62 1.26 5.95 8.39
N LEU A 63 2.06 4.88 8.26
CA LEU A 63 3.05 4.75 7.20
C LEU A 63 2.41 4.79 5.80
N VAL A 64 1.29 4.08 5.60
CA VAL A 64 0.59 4.03 4.31
C VAL A 64 -0.01 5.40 3.96
N ILE A 65 -0.58 6.12 4.93
CA ILE A 65 -1.11 7.47 4.73
C ILE A 65 0.02 8.47 4.41
N ILE A 66 1.14 8.41 5.14
CA ILE A 66 2.32 9.24 4.89
C ILE A 66 2.87 8.96 3.49
N ALA A 67 2.95 7.69 3.07
CA ALA A 67 3.38 7.32 1.73
C ALA A 67 2.42 7.87 0.66
N ALA A 68 1.09 7.76 0.86
CA ALA A 68 0.10 8.32 -0.06
C ALA A 68 0.26 9.84 -0.21
N ALA A 69 0.39 10.55 0.91
CA ALA A 69 0.57 12.00 0.94
C ALA A 69 1.90 12.41 0.30
N GLY A 70 3.01 11.74 0.64
CA GLY A 70 4.33 12.04 0.11
C GLY A 70 4.42 11.83 -1.40
N LEU A 71 3.82 10.76 -1.93
CA LEU A 71 3.78 10.51 -3.38
C LEU A 71 2.91 11.53 -4.11
N GLU A 72 1.80 11.98 -3.53
CA GLU A 72 0.98 13.05 -4.11
C GLU A 72 1.69 14.41 -4.05
N ALA A 73 2.35 14.71 -2.93
CA ALA A 73 3.13 15.94 -2.76
C ALA A 73 4.30 16.01 -3.74
N PHE A 74 4.96 14.89 -4.03
CA PHE A 74 5.99 14.82 -5.06
C PHE A 74 5.42 15.14 -6.46
N GLN A 75 4.18 14.72 -6.74
CA GLN A 75 3.50 15.01 -8.00
C GLN A 75 3.04 16.47 -8.12
N LEU A 76 2.86 17.20 -7.02
CA LEU A 76 2.63 18.66 -7.05
C LEU A 76 3.84 19.45 -7.55
N LEU A 77 5.04 18.89 -7.47
CA LEU A 77 6.26 19.52 -8.00
C LEU A 77 6.38 19.35 -9.53
N GLU A 78 5.65 18.41 -10.13
CA GLU A 78 5.53 18.31 -11.59
C GLU A 78 4.51 19.35 -12.07
N ALA A 79 5.00 20.42 -12.71
CA ALA A 79 4.21 21.57 -13.17
C ALA A 79 3.00 21.25 -14.10
N THR A 80 2.90 20.02 -14.62
CA THR A 80 1.82 19.55 -15.48
C THR A 80 0.74 18.75 -14.75
N ARG A 81 0.90 18.47 -13.45
CA ARG A 81 -0.06 17.72 -12.63
C ARG A 81 -0.57 18.56 -11.47
N HIS A 82 -1.85 18.90 -11.53
CA HIS A 82 -2.57 19.30 -10.33
C HIS A 82 -2.74 18.04 -9.47
N GLY A 83 -1.91 17.88 -8.44
CA GLY A 83 -2.11 16.84 -7.43
C GLY A 83 -3.52 16.98 -6.87
N ARG A 84 -4.39 16.03 -7.21
CA ARG A 84 -5.82 16.12 -6.90
C ARG A 84 -5.99 15.51 -5.52
N MET A 85 -6.59 16.26 -4.61
CA MET A 85 -7.05 15.73 -3.32
C MET A 85 -7.79 14.37 -3.49
N ALA A 86 -8.51 14.21 -4.60
CA ALA A 86 -9.14 12.94 -4.99
C ALA A 86 -8.15 11.76 -5.12
N ASP A 87 -6.97 11.96 -5.68
CA ASP A 87 -5.96 10.91 -5.88
C ASP A 87 -5.37 10.45 -4.54
N PHE A 88 -5.11 11.40 -3.64
CA PHE A 88 -4.74 11.10 -2.26
C PHE A 88 -5.84 10.30 -1.56
N LEU A 89 -7.10 10.72 -1.65
CA LEU A 89 -8.22 10.04 -1.01
C LEU A 89 -8.38 8.60 -1.52
N VAL A 90 -8.20 8.37 -2.83
CA VAL A 90 -8.24 7.03 -3.42
C VAL A 90 -7.11 6.13 -2.89
N LYS A 91 -5.88 6.66 -2.81
CA LYS A 91 -4.72 5.94 -2.23
C LYS A 91 -4.95 5.64 -0.75
N ALA A 92 -5.45 6.61 0.02
CA ALA A 92 -5.75 6.46 1.44
C ALA A 92 -6.86 5.43 1.69
N ALA A 93 -7.94 5.45 0.91
CA ALA A 93 -9.03 4.48 0.99
C ALA A 93 -8.54 3.06 0.67
N GLY A 94 -7.81 2.89 -0.43
CA GLY A 94 -7.19 1.60 -0.77
C GLY A 94 -6.29 1.10 0.37
N GLY A 95 -5.39 1.95 0.85
CA GLY A 95 -4.50 1.66 1.97
C GLY A 95 -5.23 1.22 3.24
N GLY A 96 -6.28 1.95 3.62
CA GLY A 96 -7.12 1.62 4.77
C GLY A 96 -7.81 0.26 4.64
N ILE A 97 -8.40 -0.03 3.47
CA ILE A 97 -9.01 -1.34 3.16
C ILE A 97 -7.98 -2.46 3.31
N GLY A 98 -6.80 -2.28 2.71
CA GLY A 98 -5.69 -3.23 2.82
C GLY A 98 -5.30 -3.51 4.27
N VAL A 99 -5.13 -2.45 5.06
CA VAL A 99 -4.77 -2.57 6.49
C VAL A 99 -5.84 -3.30 7.27
N ALA A 100 -7.12 -3.01 7.04
CA ALA A 100 -8.23 -3.67 7.71
C ALA A 100 -8.25 -5.17 7.42
N ILE A 101 -8.12 -5.56 6.14
CA ILE A 101 -8.08 -6.97 5.73
C ILE A 101 -6.84 -7.66 6.31
N GLY A 102 -5.66 -7.08 6.18
CA GLY A 102 -4.41 -7.68 6.66
C GLY A 102 -4.39 -7.86 8.17
N SER A 103 -4.93 -6.90 8.92
CA SER A 103 -5.07 -6.98 10.38
C SER A 103 -6.10 -8.03 10.79
N GLY A 104 -7.24 -8.08 10.10
CA GLY A 104 -8.29 -9.06 10.34
C GLY A 104 -7.80 -10.49 10.14
N LEU A 105 -7.11 -10.76 9.01
CA LEU A 105 -6.53 -12.08 8.76
C LEU A 105 -5.46 -12.45 9.78
N ALA A 106 -4.60 -11.50 10.18
CA ALA A 106 -3.58 -11.78 11.19
C ALA A 106 -4.16 -11.99 12.62
N ALA A 107 -5.40 -11.56 12.85
CA ALA A 107 -6.12 -11.80 14.09
C ALA A 107 -6.81 -13.17 14.14
N LEU A 108 -6.97 -13.87 13.00
CA LEU A 108 -7.63 -15.17 12.95
C LEU A 108 -6.81 -16.25 13.69
N PRO A 109 -7.38 -16.94 14.70
CA PRO A 109 -6.69 -17.98 15.47
C PRO A 109 -6.18 -19.14 14.62
N ALA A 110 -6.87 -19.47 13.53
CA ALA A 110 -6.50 -20.56 12.61
C ALA A 110 -5.13 -20.36 11.96
N LEU A 111 -4.74 -19.11 11.69
CA LEU A 111 -3.43 -18.77 11.11
C LEU A 111 -2.31 -18.68 12.15
N ARG A 112 -2.63 -18.63 13.45
CA ARG A 112 -1.64 -18.61 14.55
C ARG A 112 -1.13 -20.00 14.91
N ARG A 113 -1.99 -21.03 14.83
CA ARG A 113 -1.62 -22.40 15.22
C ARG A 113 -0.55 -23.03 14.32
N GLY A 114 -0.51 -22.66 13.03
CA GLY A 114 0.54 -23.13 12.12
C GLY A 114 1.92 -22.53 12.41
N VAL A 115 1.99 -21.42 13.17
CA VAL A 115 3.27 -20.78 13.56
C VAL A 115 3.80 -21.34 14.88
N GLU A 116 2.92 -21.76 15.79
CA GLU A 116 3.31 -22.39 17.06
C GLU A 116 3.69 -23.87 16.92
N ALA A 117 3.20 -24.56 15.88
CA ALA A 117 3.59 -25.94 15.59
C ALA A 117 4.98 -26.09 14.93
N GLU A 118 5.65 -24.97 14.61
CA GLU A 118 6.95 -24.94 13.92
C GLU A 118 8.08 -24.40 14.81
N VAL A 119 7.86 -24.27 16.13
CA VAL A 119 8.83 -23.88 17.18
C VAL A 119 9.03 -25.04 18.14
#